data_AF-A0A1Y4VTY4-F1
#
_entry.id   AF-A0A1Y4VTY4-F1
#
_cell.length_a   1.000
_cell.length_b   1.000
_cell.length_c   1.000
_cell.angle_alpha   90.00
_cell.angle_beta   90.00
_cell.angle_gamma   90.00
#
_symmetry.space_group_name_H-M   'P 1'
#
loop_
_entity.id
_entity.type
_entity.pdbx_description
1 polymer ?
#
loop_
_entity_poly.entity_id
_entity_poly.type
_entity_poly.pdbx_seq_one_letter_code
_entity_poly.pdbx_strand_id
1 'polypeptide(L)' 'MDQKDILLKIQEILAEIIDDDTLCLTEETTPADVDEWNSLAHFQLVVALQNEYGIKFSITEIQSWGSVGAIINSIQSKLV' A
#
# COMPACT_ATOMS: atom_id res chain seq x y z
N MET A 1 2.85 11.92 -10.34
CA MET A 1 3.71 10.91 -9.70
C MET A 1 3.51 9.60 -10.43
N ASP A 2 4.58 8.93 -10.81
CA ASP A 2 4.51 7.71 -11.63
C ASP A 2 4.06 6.51 -10.79
N GLN A 3 3.33 5.57 -11.42
CA GLN A 3 2.83 4.36 -10.76
C GLN A 3 3.97 3.54 -10.13
N LYS A 4 5.15 3.53 -10.78
CA LYS A 4 6.34 2.82 -10.33
C LYS A 4 6.91 3.39 -9.03
N ASP A 5 6.98 4.72 -8.91
CA ASP A 5 7.44 5.37 -7.67
C ASP A 5 6.52 5.04 -6.49
N ILE A 6 5.20 5.06 -6.71
CA ILE A 6 4.24 4.72 -5.67
C ILE A 6 4.36 3.24 -5.28
N LEU A 7 4.53 2.34 -6.25
CA LEU A 7 4.73 0.91 -5.99
C LEU A 7 6.00 0.65 -5.18
N LEU A 8 7.13 1.25 -5.56
CA LEU A 8 8.39 1.14 -4.82
C LEU A 8 8.21 1.61 -3.39
N LYS A 9 7.50 2.73 -3.20
CA LYS A 9 7.24 3.28 -1.88
C LYS A 9 6.36 2.39 -1.02
N ILE A 10 5.30 1.82 -1.59
CA ILE A 10 4.44 0.84 -0.91
C ILE A 10 5.27 -0.38 -0.50
N GLN A 11 6.14 -0.86 -1.39
CA GLN A 11 7.01 -1.99 -1.11
C GLN A 11 7.96 -1.70 0.05
N GLU A 12 8.67 -0.57 0.03
CA GLU A 12 9.58 -0.18 1.13
C GLU A 12 8.84 -0.10 2.47
N ILE A 13 7.67 0.56 2.50
CA ILE A 13 6.88 0.71 3.72
C ILE A 13 6.37 -0.65 4.21
N LEU A 14 5.83 -1.47 3.31
CA LEU A 14 5.29 -2.77 3.70
C LEU A 14 6.41 -3.70 4.17
N ALA A 15 7.54 -3.74 3.48
CA ALA A 15 8.75 -4.48 3.87
C ALA A 15 9.21 -4.08 5.28
N GLU A 16 9.25 -2.78 5.60
CA GLU A 16 9.61 -2.30 6.94
C GLU A 16 8.58 -2.72 8.00
N ILE A 17 7.28 -2.73 7.66
CA ILE A 17 6.21 -3.11 8.59
C ILE A 17 6.26 -4.61 8.93
N ILE A 18 6.54 -5.45 7.93
CA ILE A 18 6.56 -6.90 8.11
C ILE A 18 7.96 -7.45 8.41
N ASP A 19 8.99 -6.59 8.40
CA ASP A 19 10.41 -6.97 8.55
C ASP A 19 10.90 -7.93 7.44
N ASP A 20 10.42 -7.75 6.21
CA ASP A 20 10.82 -8.56 5.05
C ASP A 20 11.37 -7.71 3.89
N ASP A 21 12.70 -7.59 3.84
CA ASP A 21 13.45 -6.89 2.78
C ASP A 21 13.46 -7.65 1.44
N THR A 22 12.97 -8.90 1.41
CA THR A 22 12.90 -9.71 0.18
C THR A 22 11.57 -9.55 -0.56
N LEU A 23 10.63 -8.80 0.04
CA LEU A 23 9.30 -8.59 -0.46
C LEU A 23 9.34 -7.91 -1.83
N CYS A 24 8.87 -8.62 -2.85
CA CYS A 24 8.69 -8.09 -4.19
C CYS A 24 7.19 -7.91 -4.44
N LEU A 25 6.72 -6.67 -4.43
CA LEU A 25 5.34 -6.33 -4.74
C LEU A 25 5.17 -6.08 -6.24
N THR A 26 4.01 -6.49 -6.73
CA THR A 26 3.52 -6.16 -8.06
C THR A 26 2.14 -5.53 -7.92
N GLU A 27 1.64 -4.88 -8.98
CA GLU A 27 0.29 -4.32 -8.99
C GLU A 27 -0.82 -5.37 -8.78
N GLU A 28 -0.54 -6.63 -9.09
CA GLU A 28 -1.43 -7.78 -8.89
C GLU A 28 -1.33 -8.38 -7.49
N THR A 29 -0.25 -8.08 -6.73
CA THR A 29 -0.04 -8.63 -5.40
C THR A 29 -1.18 -8.23 -4.47
N THR A 30 -1.75 -9.22 -3.79
CA THR A 30 -2.82 -9.04 -2.82
C THR A 30 -2.31 -9.33 -1.39
N PRO A 31 -3.03 -8.89 -0.35
CA PRO A 31 -2.71 -9.29 1.03
C PRO A 31 -2.74 -10.81 1.25
N ALA A 32 -3.41 -11.57 0.38
CA ALA A 32 -3.44 -13.02 0.46
C ALA A 32 -2.17 -13.69 -0.11
N ASP A 33 -1.39 -13.00 -0.93
CA ASP A 33 -0.12 -13.50 -1.48
C ASP A 33 1.06 -13.35 -0.50
N VAL A 34 0.88 -12.54 0.54
CA VAL A 34 1.92 -12.22 1.53
C VAL A 34 1.41 -12.64 2.91
N ASP A 35 1.92 -13.75 3.45
CA ASP A 35 1.47 -14.32 4.73
C ASP A 35 1.54 -13.33 5.90
N GLU A 36 2.59 -12.50 5.97
CA GLU A 36 2.73 -11.47 6.99
C GLU A 36 1.83 -10.24 6.77
N TRP A 37 1.23 -10.08 5.59
CA TRP A 37 0.33 -8.97 5.27
C TRP A 37 -1.08 -9.21 5.83
N ASN A 38 -1.19 -9.08 7.14
CA ASN A 38 -2.46 -9.15 7.88
C ASN A 38 -3.17 -7.78 7.99
N SER A 39 -4.32 -7.74 8.66
CA SER A 39 -5.11 -6.50 8.87
C SER A 39 -4.35 -5.39 9.60
N LEU A 40 -3.43 -5.73 10.50
CA LEU A 40 -2.60 -4.75 11.21
C LEU A 40 -1.56 -4.15 10.27
N ALA A 41 -0.85 -4.99 9.50
CA ALA A 41 0.10 -4.55 8.50
C ALA A 41 -0.58 -3.66 7.44
N HIS A 42 -1.78 -4.04 7.00
CA HIS A 42 -2.59 -3.24 6.09
C HIS A 42 -2.95 -1.87 6.68
N PHE A 43 -3.36 -1.81 7.94
CA PHE A 43 -3.65 -0.54 8.62
C PHE A 43 -2.39 0.33 8.77
N GLN A 44 -1.26 -0.25 9.17
CA GLN A 44 0.01 0.47 9.30
C GLN A 44 0.46 1.03 7.95
N LEU A 45 0.34 0.25 6.88
CA LEU A 45 0.64 0.67 5.52
C LEU A 45 -0.21 1.89 5.14
N VAL A 46 -1.52 1.85 5.38
CA VAL A 46 -2.41 2.99 5.12
C VAL A 46 -1.93 4.22 5.88
N VAL A 47 -1.65 4.10 7.18
CA VAL A 47 -1.22 5.24 8.01
C VAL A 47 0.09 5.83 7.51
N ALA A 48 1.06 4.98 7.17
CA ALA A 48 2.35 5.41 6.63
C ALA A 48 2.18 6.12 5.29
N LEU A 49 1.39 5.59 4.36
CA LEU A 49 1.10 6.22 3.07
C LEU A 49 0.40 7.58 3.25
N GLN A 50 -0.57 7.67 4.16
CA GLN A 50 -1.24 8.94 4.48
C GLN A 50 -0.25 9.99 5.00
N ASN A 51 0.71 9.59 5.84
CA ASN A 51 1.72 10.49 6.37
C ASN A 51 2.72 10.92 5.28
N GLU A 52 3.18 9.98 4.47
CA GLU A 52 4.15 10.23 3.38
C GLU A 52 3.61 11.19 2.32
N TYR A 53 2.35 10.98 1.90
CA TYR A 53 1.73 11.77 0.83
C TYR A 53 0.88 12.94 1.36
N GLY A 54 0.66 13.04 2.67
CA GLY A 54 -0.22 14.04 3.28
C GLY A 54 -1.70 13.88 2.89
N ILE A 55 -2.12 12.68 2.49
CA ILE A 55 -3.49 12.37 2.03
C ILE A 55 -4.26 11.61 3.10
N LYS A 56 -5.60 11.55 2.97
CA LYS A 56 -6.47 10.78 3.86
C LYS A 56 -7.38 9.86 3.06
N PHE A 57 -7.52 8.63 3.54
CA PHE A 57 -8.40 7.63 2.96
C PHE A 57 -9.55 7.31 3.91
N SER A 58 -10.73 7.13 3.34
CA SER A 58 -11.90 6.66 4.10
C SER A 58 -11.81 5.16 4.33
N ILE A 59 -12.42 4.67 5.41
CA ILE A 59 -12.47 3.23 5.71
C ILE A 59 -13.04 2.43 4.52
N THR A 60 -14.05 2.95 3.83
CA THR A 60 -14.64 2.32 2.64
C THR A 60 -13.68 2.22 1.46
N GLU A 61 -12.80 3.21 1.29
CA GLU A 61 -11.75 3.18 0.25
C GLU A 61 -10.75 2.07 0.58
N ILE A 62 -10.27 2.05 1.81
CA ILE A 62 -9.30 1.07 2.31
C ILE A 62 -9.87 -0.36 2.19
N GLN A 63 -11.13 -0.57 2.56
CA GLN A 63 -11.80 -1.86 2.43
C GLN A 63 -12.03 -2.30 0.97
N SER A 64 -12.01 -1.37 0.02
CA SER A 64 -12.10 -1.70 -1.41
C SER A 64 -10.76 -2.10 -2.03
N TRP A 65 -9.64 -1.96 -1.30
CA TRP A 65 -8.32 -2.31 -1.81
C TRP A 65 -8.08 -3.82 -1.77
N GLY A 66 -8.33 -4.48 -2.90
CA GLY A 66 -8.05 -5.91 -3.06
C GLY A 66 -6.62 -6.24 -3.49
N SER A 67 -5.89 -5.27 -4.05
CA SER A 67 -4.52 -5.44 -4.54
C SER A 67 -3.71 -4.15 -4.38
N VAL A 68 -2.39 -4.27 -4.47
CA VAL A 68 -1.47 -3.12 -4.51
C VAL A 68 -1.85 -2.13 -5.61
N GLY A 69 -2.28 -2.61 -6.79
CA GLY A 69 -2.75 -1.75 -7.88
C GLY A 69 -3.93 -0.85 -7.49
N ALA A 70 -4.87 -1.35 -6.69
CA ALA A 70 -5.98 -0.55 -6.17
C ALA A 70 -5.50 0.57 -5.22
N ILE A 71 -4.48 0.27 -4.39
CA ILE A 71 -3.85 1.25 -3.51
C ILE A 71 -3.18 2.35 -4.33
N ILE A 72 -2.39 1.96 -5.34
CA ILE A 72 -1.69 2.92 -6.20
C ILE A 72 -2.68 3.84 -6.92
N ASN A 73 -3.75 3.27 -7.49
CA ASN A 73 -4.78 4.05 -8.17
C ASN A 73 -5.46 5.05 -7.21
N SER A 74 -5.72 4.63 -5.97
CA SER A 74 -6.30 5.50 -4.94
C SER A 74 -5.37 6.64 -4.56
N ILE A 75 -4.06 6.39 -4.41
CA ILE A 75 -3.07 7.43 -4.15
C ILE A 75 -2.99 8.40 -5.33
N GLN A 76 -2.88 7.89 -6.56
CA GLN A 76 -2.81 8.72 -7.76
C GLN A 76 -4.03 9.63 -7.90
N SER A 77 -5.22 9.11 -7.60
CA SER A 77 -6.46 9.91 -7.65
C SER A 77 -6.53 11.01 -6.58
N LYS A 78 -5.74 10.93 -5.50
CA LYS A 78 -5.67 11.96 -4.45
C LYS A 78 -4.56 12.99 -4.69
N LEU A 79 -3.52 12.62 -5.43
CA LEU A 79 -2.36 13.46 -5.76
C LEU A 79 -2.60 14.36 -6.99
N VAL A 80 -3.84 14.46 -7.48
CA VAL A 80 -4.26 15.28 -8.63
C VAL A 80 -4.38 16.75 -8.26
#